data_AF-A0A178AD28-F1
#
_entry.id   AF-A0A178AD28-F1
#
_cell.length_a   1.000
_cell.length_b   1.000
_cell.length_c   1.000
_cell.angle_alpha   90.00
_cell.angle_beta   90.00
_cell.angle_gamma   90.00
#
_symmetry.space_group_name_H-M   'P 1'
#
loop_
_entity.id
_entity.type
_entity.pdbx_description
1 polymer ?
#
loop_
_entity_poly.entity_id
_entity_poly.type
_entity_poly.pdbx_seq_one_letter_code
_entity_poly.pdbx_strand_id
1 'polypeptide(L)'
;MTDISIETANNVLFGNSRWSDVEIHVWDAGLKMRAQCHAHRAILATFSGTFRDALLAKSDVITRPVLTINEEWCTPALFDIVLRWMYTQTIHSKTIAALDKTKRETYQAQRKLLLSVRRVAERFDIPGLVHACKVADDGLEPYL
;
A
#
# COMPACT_ATOMS: atom_id res chain seq x y z
N MET A 1 -11.31 16.13 -26.03
CA MET A 1 -10.44 15.20 -25.29
C MET A 1 -10.78 15.37 -23.82
N THR A 2 -11.37 14.37 -23.19
CA THR A 2 -11.63 14.36 -21.76
C THR A 2 -10.32 14.01 -21.05
N ASP A 3 -9.74 14.98 -20.34
CA ASP A 3 -8.61 14.72 -19.44
C ASP A 3 -9.08 13.76 -18.35
N ILE A 4 -8.63 12.51 -18.45
CA ILE A 4 -8.77 11.54 -17.38
C ILE A 4 -7.86 12.02 -16.26
N SER A 5 -8.43 12.34 -15.10
CA SER A 5 -7.61 12.70 -13.93
C SER A 5 -6.62 11.56 -13.62
N ILE A 6 -5.41 11.92 -13.19
CA ILE A 6 -4.35 10.96 -12.85
C ILE A 6 -4.86 9.93 -11.83
N GLU A 7 -5.71 10.35 -10.89
CA GLU A 7 -6.38 9.47 -9.92
C GLU A 7 -7.30 8.45 -10.60
N THR A 8 -8.08 8.86 -11.60
CA THR A 8 -8.93 7.95 -12.38
C THR A 8 -8.09 6.97 -13.18
N ALA A 9 -7.00 7.42 -13.81
CA ALA A 9 -6.09 6.56 -14.56
C ALA A 9 -5.40 5.52 -13.66
N ASN A 10 -4.94 5.93 -12.48
CA ASN A 10 -4.25 5.04 -11.55
C ASN A 10 -5.19 4.02 -10.88
N ASN A 11 -6.44 4.42 -10.59
CA ASN A 11 -7.48 3.50 -10.13
C ASN A 11 -7.80 2.43 -11.19
N VAL A 12 -7.81 2.81 -12.48
CA VAL A 12 -8.02 1.87 -13.60
C VAL A 12 -6.84 0.91 -13.74
N LEU A 13 -5.60 1.37 -13.56
CA LEU A 13 -4.40 0.53 -13.62
C LEU A 13 -4.34 -0.48 -12.47
N PHE A 14 -4.60 -0.03 -11.24
CA PHE A 14 -4.63 -0.89 -10.06
C PHE A 14 -5.78 -1.91 -10.14
N GLY A 15 -7.00 -1.44 -10.47
CA GLY A 15 -8.20 -2.28 -10.46
C GLY A 15 -8.26 -3.33 -11.59
N ASN A 16 -7.61 -3.09 -12.74
CA ASN A 16 -7.69 -3.99 -13.89
C ASN A 16 -6.40 -4.78 -14.16
N SER A 17 -5.32 -4.55 -13.41
CA SER A 17 -4.02 -5.24 -13.58
C SER A 17 -3.43 -5.18 -15.00
N ARG A 18 -3.90 -4.25 -15.85
CA ARG A 18 -3.48 -4.12 -17.25
C ARG A 18 -2.04 -3.61 -17.32
N TRP A 19 -1.24 -4.21 -18.20
CA TRP A 19 0.18 -3.86 -18.41
C TRP A 19 1.09 -3.95 -17.18
N SER A 20 0.66 -4.72 -16.18
CA SER A 20 1.52 -5.07 -15.06
C SER A 20 2.80 -5.74 -15.55
N ASP A 21 3.91 -5.45 -14.89
CA ASP A 21 5.24 -5.96 -15.23
C ASP A 21 5.97 -6.53 -13.99
N VAL A 22 5.26 -6.65 -12.87
CA VAL A 22 5.71 -7.33 -11.65
C VAL A 22 4.54 -8.04 -10.98
N GLU A 23 4.85 -9.17 -10.37
CA GLU A 23 3.94 -9.91 -9.52
C GLU A 23 4.45 -9.87 -8.08
N ILE A 24 3.54 -9.71 -7.11
CA ILE A 24 3.88 -9.62 -5.70
C ILE A 24 3.07 -10.66 -4.93
N HIS A 25 3.77 -11.51 -4.20
CA HIS A 25 3.21 -12.51 -3.29
C HIS A 25 3.38 -12.03 -1.87
N VAL A 26 2.26 -11.85 -1.16
CA VAL A 26 2.26 -11.50 0.26
C VAL A 26 1.82 -12.70 1.07
N TRP A 27 2.70 -13.12 1.96
CA TRP A 27 2.53 -14.27 2.83
C TRP A 27 2.08 -13.79 4.21
N ASP A 28 1.20 -14.56 4.83
CA ASP A 28 0.80 -14.36 6.23
C ASP A 28 1.78 -15.10 7.15
N ALA A 29 1.78 -14.78 8.45
CA ALA A 29 2.69 -15.36 9.46
C ALA A 29 2.64 -16.90 9.53
N GLY A 30 1.58 -17.52 9.02
CA GLY A 30 1.47 -18.97 8.86
C GLY A 30 2.10 -19.55 7.58
N LEU A 31 2.93 -18.77 6.86
CA LEU A 31 3.57 -19.14 5.59
C LEU A 31 2.59 -19.67 4.53
N LYS A 32 1.36 -19.15 4.54
CA LYS A 32 0.40 -19.39 3.45
C LYS A 32 0.38 -18.16 2.57
N MET A 33 0.64 -18.33 1.27
CA MET A 33 0.41 -17.28 0.28
C MET A 33 -1.06 -16.85 0.37
N ARG A 34 -1.30 -15.60 0.73
CA ARG A 34 -2.64 -15.09 1.05
C ARG A 34 -3.09 -14.00 0.10
N ALA A 35 -2.16 -13.29 -0.53
CA ALA A 35 -2.47 -12.39 -1.62
C ALA A 35 -1.41 -12.50 -2.72
N GLN A 36 -1.90 -12.54 -3.95
CA GLN A 36 -1.14 -12.37 -5.18
C GLN A 36 -1.70 -11.13 -5.84
N CYS A 37 -0.85 -10.16 -6.14
CA CYS A 37 -1.25 -8.95 -6.84
C CYS A 37 -0.26 -8.62 -7.96
N HIS A 38 -0.77 -7.96 -8.99
CA HIS A 38 0.01 -7.48 -10.11
C HIS A 38 0.19 -5.98 -9.98
N ALA A 39 1.40 -5.49 -10.25
CA ALA A 39 1.74 -4.09 -10.12
C ALA A 39 2.67 -3.62 -11.25
N HIS A 40 3.08 -2.35 -11.17
CA HIS A 40 3.96 -1.70 -12.14
C HIS A 40 5.26 -1.30 -11.47
N ARG A 41 6.41 -1.79 -11.97
CA ARG A 41 7.76 -1.49 -11.45
C ARG A 41 7.98 0.01 -11.34
N ALA A 42 7.56 0.76 -12.35
CA ALA A 42 7.70 2.21 -12.38
C ALA A 42 6.99 2.89 -11.20
N ILE A 43 5.76 2.47 -10.87
CA ILE A 43 4.99 3.02 -9.76
C ILE A 43 5.66 2.66 -8.44
N LEU A 44 5.99 1.38 -8.23
CA LEU A 44 6.64 0.91 -7.01
C LEU A 44 7.97 1.63 -6.76
N ALA A 45 8.83 1.72 -7.77
CA ALA A 45 10.15 2.36 -7.69
C ALA A 45 10.10 3.89 -7.51
N THR A 46 9.01 4.53 -7.95
CA THR A 46 8.79 5.97 -7.74
C THR A 46 8.59 6.27 -6.26
N PHE A 47 7.85 5.42 -5.55
CA PHE A 47 7.44 5.70 -4.18
C PHE A 47 8.25 4.96 -3.11
N SER A 48 8.96 3.88 -3.47
CA SER A 48 9.73 3.06 -2.53
C SER A 48 11.18 2.92 -2.98
N GLY A 49 12.11 3.32 -2.11
CA GLY A 49 13.53 3.05 -2.34
C GLY A 49 13.83 1.56 -2.35
N THR A 50 13.21 0.80 -1.44
CA THR A 50 13.33 -0.66 -1.40
C THR A 50 12.90 -1.33 -2.71
N PHE A 51 11.75 -0.95 -3.29
CA PHE A 51 11.31 -1.52 -4.56
C PHE A 51 12.14 -1.01 -5.73
N ARG A 52 12.59 0.24 -5.71
CA ARG A 52 13.52 0.76 -6.72
C ARG A 52 14.79 -0.09 -6.79
N ASP A 53 15.40 -0.37 -5.64
CA ASP A 53 16.62 -1.15 -5.57
C ASP A 53 16.35 -2.61 -5.97
N ALA A 54 15.26 -3.22 -5.47
CA ALA A 54 14.91 -4.60 -5.79
C ALA A 54 14.56 -4.81 -7.28
N LEU A 55 13.87 -3.86 -7.89
CA LEU A 55 13.32 -4.00 -9.24
C LEU A 55 14.19 -3.38 -10.31
N LEU A 56 14.95 -2.32 -10.05
CA LEU A 56 15.73 -1.63 -11.08
C LEU A 56 17.23 -1.95 -11.03
N ALA A 57 17.76 -2.48 -9.91
CA ALA A 57 19.18 -2.85 -9.83
C ALA A 57 19.54 -4.14 -10.59
N LYS A 58 18.55 -4.98 -10.94
CA LYS A 58 18.74 -6.20 -11.74
C LYS A 58 17.99 -6.07 -13.06
N SER A 59 18.68 -5.56 -14.07
CA SER A 59 18.16 -5.31 -15.42
C SER A 59 18.09 -6.59 -16.27
N ASP A 60 17.39 -7.63 -15.80
CA ASP A 60 16.86 -8.61 -16.76
C ASP A 60 15.47 -8.12 -17.18
N VAL A 61 15.43 -7.50 -18.35
CA VAL A 61 14.26 -6.81 -18.89
C VAL A 61 13.19 -7.82 -19.37
N ILE A 62 13.54 -9.11 -19.46
CA ILE A 62 12.76 -10.10 -20.20
C ILE A 62 11.80 -10.89 -19.29
N THR A 63 12.10 -11.02 -18.00
CA THR A 63 11.23 -11.76 -17.06
C THR A 63 10.38 -10.81 -16.23
N ARG A 64 9.10 -11.14 -16.06
CA ARG A 64 8.24 -10.48 -15.07
C ARG A 64 8.71 -10.92 -13.68
N PRO A 65 9.36 -10.05 -12.87
CA PRO A 65 9.82 -10.44 -11.55
C PRO A 65 8.65 -10.81 -10.64
N VAL A 66 8.89 -11.81 -9.78
CA VAL A 66 8.02 -12.16 -8.66
C VAL A 66 8.71 -11.66 -7.38
N LEU A 67 8.08 -10.74 -6.67
CA LEU A 67 8.52 -10.29 -5.35
C LEU A 67 7.77 -11.07 -4.27
N THR A 68 8.51 -11.62 -3.32
CA THR A 68 7.93 -12.31 -2.17
C THR A 68 8.09 -11.46 -0.92
N ILE A 69 6.98 -11.13 -0.29
CA ILE A 69 6.92 -10.46 1.01
C ILE A 69 6.46 -11.50 2.03
N ASN A 70 7.37 -11.92 2.90
CA ASN A 70 7.12 -12.93 3.92
C ASN A 70 7.56 -12.40 5.29
N GLU A 71 6.95 -11.29 5.67
CA GLU A 71 7.38 -10.49 6.80
C GLU A 71 6.22 -10.39 7.78
N GLU A 72 6.43 -10.80 9.04
CA GLU A 72 5.37 -10.81 10.07
C GLU A 72 4.75 -9.44 10.31
N TRP A 73 5.50 -8.37 10.04
CA TRP A 73 5.04 -7.00 10.18
C TRP A 73 4.20 -6.49 8.99
N CYS A 74 4.08 -7.27 7.91
CA CYS A 74 3.39 -6.88 6.68
C CYS A 74 2.33 -7.93 6.29
N THR A 75 1.11 -7.77 6.79
CA THR A 75 -0.01 -8.60 6.36
C THR A 75 -0.50 -8.22 4.95
N PRO A 76 -1.18 -9.12 4.23
CA PRO A 76 -1.80 -8.81 2.94
C PRO A 76 -2.70 -7.57 2.96
N ALA A 77 -3.48 -7.39 4.03
CA ALA A 77 -4.36 -6.23 4.18
C ALA A 77 -3.60 -4.93 4.37
N LEU A 78 -2.51 -4.93 5.15
CA LEU A 78 -1.65 -3.76 5.29
C LEU A 78 -0.94 -3.43 3.98
N PHE A 79 -0.46 -4.46 3.27
CA PHE A 79 0.18 -4.26 1.98
C PHE A 79 -0.79 -3.69 0.93
N ASP A 80 -2.05 -4.15 0.89
CA ASP A 80 -3.07 -3.60 -0.01
C ASP A 80 -3.28 -2.10 0.22
N ILE A 81 -3.30 -1.63 1.47
CA ILE A 81 -3.41 -0.20 1.78
C ILE A 81 -2.20 0.58 1.27
N VAL A 82 -0.99 0.06 1.50
CA VAL A 82 0.25 0.68 1.01
C VAL A 82 0.28 0.73 -0.51
N LEU A 83 -0.07 -0.38 -1.16
CA LEU A 83 -0.07 -0.49 -2.61
C LEU A 83 -1.10 0.46 -3.21
N ARG A 84 -2.33 0.50 -2.70
CA ARG A 84 -3.34 1.47 -3.14
C ARG A 84 -2.85 2.90 -3.01
N TRP A 85 -2.23 3.24 -1.87
CA TRP A 85 -1.68 4.57 -1.70
C TRP A 85 -0.63 4.91 -2.76
N MET A 86 0.23 3.98 -3.17
CA MET A 86 1.19 4.24 -4.27
C MET A 86 0.51 4.57 -5.60
N TYR A 87 -0.72 4.07 -5.84
CA TYR A 87 -1.47 4.39 -7.05
C TYR A 87 -2.29 5.67 -6.88
N THR A 88 -2.92 5.89 -5.73
CA THR A 88 -3.93 6.95 -5.57
C THR A 88 -3.44 8.15 -4.78
N GLN A 89 -2.33 8.01 -4.06
CA GLN A 89 -1.79 8.97 -3.09
C GLN A 89 -2.80 9.33 -1.97
N THR A 90 -3.80 8.47 -1.74
CA THR A 90 -4.86 8.68 -0.76
C THR A 90 -4.90 7.54 0.26
N ILE A 91 -5.00 7.88 1.54
CA ILE A 91 -5.34 6.92 2.59
C ILE A 91 -6.86 6.90 2.69
N HIS A 92 -7.51 5.97 1.96
CA HIS A 92 -8.97 5.87 2.02
C HIS A 92 -9.44 5.42 3.40
N SER A 93 -10.05 6.34 4.15
CA SER A 93 -10.72 6.07 5.42
C SER A 93 -11.90 5.09 5.28
N LYS A 94 -12.41 4.85 4.07
CA LYS A 94 -13.46 3.85 3.79
C LYS A 94 -12.99 2.41 3.98
N THR A 95 -11.68 2.13 3.99
CA THR A 95 -11.15 0.83 4.45
C THR A 95 -11.35 0.65 5.96
N ILE A 96 -11.57 1.74 6.70
CA ILE A 96 -11.81 1.78 8.15
C ILE A 96 -13.32 1.77 8.48
N ALA A 97 -14.16 2.20 7.55
CA ALA A 97 -15.60 2.38 7.74
C ALA A 97 -16.43 1.08 7.81
N ALA A 98 -15.81 -0.10 7.64
CA ALA A 98 -16.49 -1.38 7.85
C ALA A 98 -16.55 -1.81 9.33
N LEU A 99 -15.93 -1.04 10.22
CA LEU A 99 -15.98 -1.25 11.67
C LEU A 99 -16.89 -0.20 12.31
N ASP A 100 -18.21 -0.43 12.28
CA ASP A 100 -19.12 0.35 13.11
C ASP A 100 -19.39 -0.39 14.43
N LYS A 101 -18.89 0.18 15.53
CA LYS A 101 -19.60 0.33 16.82
C LYS A 101 -18.78 1.24 17.74
N THR A 102 -19.43 2.33 18.17
CA THR A 102 -18.91 3.42 19.01
C THR A 102 -17.68 4.17 18.48
N LYS A 103 -17.82 5.50 18.54
CA LYS A 103 -16.82 6.51 18.23
C LYS A 103 -15.41 6.17 18.79
N ARG A 104 -15.29 5.82 20.07
CA ARG A 104 -14.00 5.56 20.74
C ARG A 104 -13.26 4.32 20.21
N GLU A 105 -13.97 3.22 19.95
CA GLU A 105 -13.39 1.99 19.38
C GLU A 105 -12.92 2.25 17.93
N THR A 106 -13.65 3.11 17.22
CA THR A 106 -13.30 3.57 15.87
C THR A 106 -11.99 4.39 15.88
N TYR A 107 -11.81 5.34 16.81
CA TYR A 107 -10.57 6.11 16.95
C TYR A 107 -9.36 5.22 17.24
N GLN A 108 -9.48 4.31 18.21
CA GLN A 108 -8.38 3.41 18.57
C GLN A 108 -8.02 2.46 17.42
N ALA A 109 -9.03 1.94 16.70
CA ALA A 109 -8.82 1.10 15.52
C ALA A 109 -8.15 1.88 14.37
N GLN A 110 -8.61 3.11 14.09
CA GLN A 110 -8.02 4.01 13.09
C GLN A 110 -6.56 4.29 13.40
N ARG A 111 -6.27 4.71 14.64
CA ARG A 111 -4.90 5.00 15.08
C ARG A 111 -4.00 3.76 14.99
N LYS A 112 -4.48 2.60 15.46
CA LYS A 112 -3.72 1.35 15.36
C LYS A 112 -3.41 0.98 13.90
N LEU A 113 -4.37 1.18 12.99
CA LEU A 113 -4.17 0.94 11.57
C LEU A 113 -3.14 1.91 10.98
N LEU A 114 -3.27 3.21 11.24
CA LEU A 114 -2.32 4.22 10.76
C LEU A 114 -0.89 3.93 11.23
N LEU A 115 -0.71 3.57 12.51
CA LEU A 115 0.60 3.18 13.03
C LEU A 115 1.15 1.92 12.36
N SER A 116 0.29 0.94 12.06
CA SER A 116 0.69 -0.29 11.36
C SER A 116 1.08 -0.01 9.91
N VAL A 117 0.29 0.78 9.18
CA VAL A 117 0.60 1.21 7.80
C VAL A 117 1.88 2.04 7.78
N ARG A 118 2.06 2.96 8.72
CA ARG A 118 3.30 3.76 8.86
C ARG A 118 4.51 2.86 9.06
N ARG A 119 4.42 1.86 9.94
CA ARG A 119 5.51 0.89 10.16
C ARG A 119 5.87 0.13 8.89
N VAL A 120 4.87 -0.31 8.11
CA VAL A 120 5.10 -0.97 6.81
C VAL A 120 5.76 0.01 5.83
N ALA A 121 5.30 1.26 5.77
CA ALA A 121 5.85 2.30 4.92
C ALA A 121 7.31 2.65 5.26
N GLU A 122 7.66 2.71 6.54
CA GLU A 122 9.04 2.90 7.00
C GLU A 122 9.95 1.74 6.54
N ARG A 123 9.45 0.50 6.62
CA ARG A 123 10.21 -0.70 6.24
C ARG A 123 10.42 -0.85 4.74
N PHE A 124 9.48 -0.38 3.92
CA PHE A 124 9.61 -0.32 2.46
C PHE A 124 10.22 0.99 1.97
N ASP A 125 10.72 1.85 2.85
CA ASP A 125 11.27 3.17 2.49
C ASP A 125 10.33 3.97 1.58
N ILE A 126 9.14 4.29 2.10
CA ILE A 126 8.08 5.05 1.41
C ILE A 126 7.83 6.38 2.16
N PRO A 127 8.69 7.40 2.02
CA PRO A 127 8.63 8.61 2.84
C PRO A 127 7.31 9.36 2.73
N GLY A 128 6.71 9.40 1.54
CA GLY A 128 5.44 10.08 1.31
C GLY A 128 4.28 9.48 2.10
N LEU A 129 4.23 8.15 2.21
CA LEU A 129 3.20 7.46 3.01
C LEU A 129 3.48 7.61 4.51
N VAL A 130 4.75 7.57 4.93
CA VAL A 130 5.11 7.86 6.32
C VAL A 130 4.61 9.25 6.74
N HIS A 131 4.81 10.25 5.88
CA HIS A 131 4.29 11.60 6.12
C HIS A 131 2.76 11.64 6.13
N ALA A 132 2.10 11.03 5.15
CA ALA A 132 0.64 10.98 5.07
C ALA A 132 0.01 10.31 6.31
N CYS A 133 0.61 9.24 6.84
CA CYS A 133 0.15 8.60 8.07
C CYS A 133 0.32 9.50 9.30
N LYS A 134 1.38 10.33 9.38
CA LYS A 134 1.56 11.29 10.47
C LYS A 134 0.48 12.37 10.44
N VAL A 135 0.28 12.99 9.27
CA VAL A 135 -0.76 14.01 9.08
C VAL A 135 -2.15 13.45 9.40
N ALA A 136 -2.43 12.21 9.00
CA ALA A 136 -3.69 11.55 9.34
C ALA A 136 -3.84 11.27 10.85
N ASP A 137 -2.77 10.83 11.53
CA ASP A 137 -2.78 10.57 12.99
C ASP A 137 -2.95 11.87 13.79
N ASP A 138 -2.27 12.95 13.39
CA ASP A 138 -2.39 14.27 14.02
C ASP A 138 -3.79 14.88 13.85
N GLY A 139 -4.47 14.56 12.74
CA GLY A 139 -5.85 14.95 12.48
C GLY A 139 -6.92 14.08 13.15
N LEU A 140 -6.53 13.01 13.86
CA LEU A 140 -7.48 12.21 14.63
C LEU A 140 -7.83 12.94 15.93
N GLU A 141 -9.07 13.41 16.03
CA GLU A 141 -9.61 14.01 17.25
C GLU A 141 -9.86 12.91 18.31
N PRO A 142 -9.22 12.98 19.50
CA PRO A 142 -9.55 12.09 20.60
C PRO A 142 -10.97 12.41 21.09
N TYR A 143 -11.79 11.39 21.28
CA TYR A 143 -13.11 11.57 21.89
C TYR A 143 -12.96 12.07 23.33
N LEU A 144 -13.44 13.29 23.59
CA LEU A 144 -13.75 13.83 24.92
C LEU A 144 -15.02 13.18 25.49
#